data_AF-A0A3R9N7Z1-F1
#
_entry.id   AF-A0A3R9N7Z1-F1
#
_cell.length_a   1.000
_cell.length_b   1.000
_cell.length_c   1.000
_cell.angle_alpha   90.00
_cell.angle_beta   90.00
_cell.angle_gamma   90.00
#
_symmetry.space_group_name_H-M   'P 1'
#
loop_
_entity.id
_entity.type
_entity.pdbx_description
1 polymer ?
#
loop_
_entity_poly.entity_id
_entity_poly.type
_entity_poly.pdbx_seq_one_letter_code
_entity_poly.pdbx_strand_id
1 'polypeptide(L)' 'MAKQVIYKGMSCWLLESEEPFPARIQIISPDDLSKAMQEGFSCWGYPNEIMKEVSSEEFACLTRFGKFPLN' A
#
# COMPACT_ATOMS: atom_id res chain seq x y z
N MET A 1 -5.89 -3.30 11.73
CA MET A 1 -6.21 -4.59 11.04
C MET A 1 -5.74 -4.50 9.58
N ALA A 2 -5.18 -5.56 8.98
CA ALA A 2 -4.74 -5.50 7.57
C ALA A 2 -5.90 -5.84 6.61
N LYS A 3 -6.14 -4.99 5.60
CA LYS A 3 -7.21 -5.18 4.59
C LYS A 3 -6.61 -5.33 3.20
N GLN A 4 -7.04 -6.30 2.41
CA GLN A 4 -6.59 -6.42 1.02
C GLN A 4 -7.24 -5.34 0.14
N VAL A 5 -6.42 -4.63 -0.64
CA VAL A 5 -6.82 -3.53 -1.52
C VAL A 5 -6.03 -3.57 -2.84
N ILE A 6 -6.49 -2.81 -3.84
CA ILE A 6 -5.82 -2.66 -5.13
C ILE A 6 -5.24 -1.25 -5.24
N TYR A 7 -3.91 -1.11 -5.27
CA TYR A 7 -3.23 0.17 -5.46
C TYR A 7 -2.55 0.22 -6.83
N LYS A 8 -3.00 1.12 -7.70
CA LYS A 8 -2.55 1.29 -9.09
C LYS A 8 -2.51 -0.03 -9.87
N GLY A 9 -3.46 -0.92 -9.59
CA GLY A 9 -3.55 -2.25 -10.19
C GLY A 9 -2.69 -3.34 -9.53
N MET A 10 -1.95 -3.02 -8.46
CA MET A 10 -1.19 -3.99 -7.66
C MET A 10 -2.02 -4.45 -6.45
N SER A 11 -1.91 -5.73 -6.09
CA SER A 11 -2.53 -6.24 -4.87
C SER A 11 -1.69 -5.87 -3.65
N CYS A 12 -2.30 -5.16 -2.69
CA CYS A 12 -1.63 -4.65 -1.50
C CYS A 12 -2.41 -4.96 -0.22
N TRP A 13 -1.69 -5.08 0.90
CA TRP A 13 -2.27 -4.97 2.24
C TRP A 13 -2.30 -3.50 2.65
N LEU A 14 -3.49 -3.00 2.97
CA LEU A 14 -3.69 -1.73 3.65
C LEU A 14 -3.44 -1.93 5.14
N LEU A 15 -2.44 -1.22 5.65
CA LEU A 15 -2.10 -1.15 7.06
C LEU A 15 -2.64 0.18 7.60
N GLU A 16 -3.55 0.09 8.56
CA GLU A 16 -4.11 1.26 9.23
C GLU A 16 -3.01 2.06 9.96
N SER A 17 -3.26 3.34 10.15
CA SER A 17 -2.38 4.18 10.95
C SER A 17 -2.49 3.77 12.42
N GLU A 18 -1.35 3.54 13.05
CA GLU A 18 -1.21 3.34 14.49
C GLU A 18 -0.15 4.33 14.95
N GLU A 19 -0.49 5.33 15.77
CA GLU A 19 0.48 6.33 16.21
C GLU A 19 1.72 5.66 16.84
N PRO A 20 2.94 6.04 16.41
CA PRO A 20 3.31 7.22 15.61
C PRO A 20 3.37 6.99 14.07
N PHE A 21 2.88 5.87 13.56
CA PHE A 21 3.05 5.47 12.17
C PHE A 21 1.86 5.87 11.28
N PRO A 22 2.12 6.50 10.11
CA PRO A 22 1.07 6.79 9.15
C PRO A 22 0.50 5.51 8.54
N ALA A 23 -0.65 5.64 7.87
CA ALA A 23 -1.23 4.54 7.11
C ALA A 23 -0.30 4.16 5.95
N ARG A 24 -0.24 2.85 5.67
CA ARG A 24 0.72 2.29 4.71
C ARG A 24 0.05 1.25 3.84
N ILE A 25 0.67 0.97 2.70
CA ILE A 25 0.36 -0.20 1.89
C ILE A 25 1.60 -1.06 1.73
N GLN A 26 1.43 -2.38 1.79
CA GLN A 26 2.47 -3.37 1.52
C GLN A 26 2.09 -4.18 0.28
N ILE A 27 3.02 -4.37 -0.67
CA ILE A 27 2.71 -5.23 -1.82
C ILE A 27 2.60 -6.68 -1.39
N ILE A 28 1.67 -7.41 -2.01
CA ILE A 28 1.49 -8.85 -1.78
C ILE A 28 2.26 -9.65 -2.82
N SER A 29 2.26 -9.16 -4.07
CA SER A 29 2.85 -9.87 -5.20
C SER A 29 4.30 -9.45 -5.43
N PRO A 30 5.26 -10.40 -5.45
CA PRO A 30 6.64 -10.11 -5.87
C PRO A 30 6.73 -9.76 -7.37
N ASP A 31 5.78 -10.21 -8.19
CA ASP A 31 5.75 -9.87 -9.64
C ASP A 31 5.51 -8.38 -9.87
N ASP A 32 4.85 -7.71 -8.92
CA ASP A 32 4.59 -6.27 -8.96
C ASP A 32 5.76 -5.44 -8.40
N LEU A 33 6.87 -6.05 -7.96
CA LEU A 33 7.96 -5.36 -7.28
C LEU A 33 8.55 -4.21 -8.11
N SER A 34 8.83 -4.45 -9.40
CA SER A 34 9.38 -3.41 -10.28
C SER A 34 8.44 -2.21 -10.39
N LYS A 35 7.13 -2.46 -10.43
CA LYS A 35 6.11 -1.41 -10.50
C LYS A 35 5.97 -0.70 -9.16
N ALA A 36 6.02 -1.43 -8.05
CA ALA A 36 6.01 -0.88 -6.70
C ALA A 36 7.16 0.11 -6.50
N MET A 37 8.38 -0.25 -6.93
CA MET A 37 9.54 0.66 -6.85
C MET A 37 9.34 1.95 -7.66
N GLN A 38 8.74 1.87 -8.85
CA GLN A 38 8.41 3.05 -9.66
C GLN A 38 7.35 3.95 -8.98
N GLU A 39 6.45 3.35 -8.21
CA GLU A 39 5.41 4.06 -7.46
C GLU A 39 5.87 4.58 -6.09
N GLY A 40 7.15 4.43 -5.76
CA GLY A 40 7.76 4.96 -4.54
C GLY A 40 7.65 4.05 -3.33
N PHE A 41 7.40 2.74 -3.52
CA PHE A 41 7.56 1.78 -2.44
C PHE A 41 9.04 1.60 -2.10
N SER A 42 9.33 1.27 -0.86
CA SER A 42 10.67 1.00 -0.37
C SER A 42 10.71 -0.17 0.60
N CYS A 43 11.90 -0.68 0.90
CA CYS A 43 12.13 -1.77 1.84
C CYS A 43 12.23 -1.20 3.28
N TRP A 44 11.42 -1.72 4.20
CA TRP A 44 11.23 -1.13 5.55
C TRP A 44 11.79 -1.98 6.70
N GLY A 45 12.67 -2.93 6.42
CA GLY A 45 13.35 -3.72 7.46
C GLY A 45 13.74 -5.10 6.96
N TYR A 46 12.77 -5.80 6.37
CA TYR A 46 13.01 -7.09 5.72
C TYR A 46 12.79 -7.02 4.19
N PRO A 47 13.49 -7.85 3.39
CA PRO A 47 13.37 -7.83 1.92
C PRO A 47 11.94 -8.02 1.39
N ASN A 48 11.07 -8.64 2.18
CA ASN A 48 9.66 -8.88 1.89
C ASN A 48 8.71 -7.77 2.40
N GLU A 49 9.23 -6.79 3.13
CA GLU A 49 8.47 -5.63 3.64
C GLU A 49 8.63 -4.44 2.70
N ILE A 50 8.09 -4.61 1.50
CA ILE A 50 8.03 -3.57 0.49
C ILE A 50 6.76 -2.75 0.71
N MET A 51 6.94 -1.55 1.28
CA MET A 51 5.86 -0.70 1.75
C MET A 51 5.93 0.72 1.19
N LYS A 52 4.79 1.41 1.22
CA LYS A 52 4.68 2.83 0.88
C LYS A 52 3.70 3.50 1.85
N GLU A 53 4.05 4.69 2.32
CA GLU A 53 3.10 5.56 3.02
C GLU A 53 2.03 6.07 2.05
N VAL A 54 0.77 6.05 2.49
CA VAL A 54 -0.34 6.58 1.70
C VAL A 54 -0.80 7.91 2.25
N SER A 55 -1.20 8.82 1.36
CA SER A 55 -1.82 10.07 1.76
C SER A 55 -3.19 9.81 2.41
N SER A 56 -3.72 10.79 3.15
CA SER A 56 -5.07 10.70 3.73
C SER A 56 -6.15 10.45 2.68
N GLU A 57 -5.97 11.00 1.46
CA GLU A 57 -6.90 10.82 0.33
C GLU A 57 -6.84 9.40 -0.23
N GLU A 58 -5.63 8.88 -0.44
CA GLU A 58 -5.39 7.50 -0.87
C GLU A 58 -5.98 6.52 0.16
N PHE A 59 -5.69 6.75 1.45
CA PHE A 59 -6.20 5.93 2.54
C PHE A 59 -7.72 5.90 2.60
N ALA A 60 -8.38 7.07 2.48
CA ALA A 60 -9.83 7.16 2.45
C ALA A 60 -10.43 6.38 1.28
N CYS A 61 -9.82 6.47 0.09
CA CYS A 61 -10.26 5.72 -1.08
C CYS A 61 -10.09 4.21 -0.91
N LEU A 62 -8.91 3.77 -0.46
CA LEU A 62 -8.60 2.35 -0.25
C LEU A 62 -9.50 1.75 0.84
N THR A 63 -9.79 2.50 1.90
CA THR A 63 -10.69 2.06 2.97
C THR A 63 -12.12 1.91 2.46
N ARG A 64 -12.64 2.93 1.76
CA ARG A 64 -14.03 3.00 1.30
C ARG A 64 -14.34 2.11 0.10
N PHE A 65 -13.45 2.06 -0.88
CA PHE A 65 -13.70 1.41 -2.17
C PHE A 65 -12.83 0.17 -2.41
N GLY A 66 -11.80 -0.06 -1.59
CA GLY A 66 -10.87 -1.17 -1.76
C GLY A 66 -9.88 -0.98 -2.91
N LYS A 67 -9.90 0.17 -3.61
CA LYS A 67 -8.96 0.46 -4.70
C LYS A 67 -8.61 1.94 -4.83
N PHE A 68 -7.44 2.23 -5.37
CA PHE A 68 -7.01 3.56 -5.79
C PHE A 68 -6.03 3.46 -6.97
N PRO A 69 -6.10 4.33 -8.00
CA PRO A 69 -7.14 5.32 -8.22
C PRO A 69 -8.47 4.64 -8.62
N LEU A 70 -9.58 5.39 -8.64
CA LEU A 70 -10.92 4.82 -8.86
C LEU A 70 -11.26 4.56 -10.34
N ASN A 71 -10.37 5.02 -11.22
CA ASN A 71 -10.41 4.97 -12.68
C ASN A 71 -10.79 3.59 -13.23
#